data_AF-A0A7C2B3W4-F1
#
_entry.id   AF-A0A7C2B3W4-F1
#
_cell.length_a   1.000
_cell.length_b   1.000
_cell.length_c   1.000
_cell.angle_alpha   90.00
_cell.angle_beta   90.00
_cell.angle_gamma   90.00
#
_symmetry.space_group_name_H-M   'P 1'
#
loop_
_entity.id
_entity.type
_entity.pdbx_description
1 polymer ?
#
loop_
_entity_poly.entity_id
_entity_poly.type
_entity_poly.pdbx_seq_one_letter_code
_entity_poly.pdbx_strand_id
1 'polypeptide(L)'
;DLDNIKKEIEKIRQEYNQPSLMEQFIEGYEITVPVLGTTHPLALSPVGLQINGKLVCGQKIFSSKMKSETNLVSWTTELPFTKPLIDKIKKWSVLIHKTIGCRDLSRVDFRITVDNEPFFLEINSTPQLTPEEGTFAIAGREKNLSYKDILIRVIDSAKERYFFPTPKTKFH
;
A
#
# COMPACT_ATOMS: atom_id res chain seq x y z
N ASP A 1 13.05 -19.19 18.40
CA ASP A 1 13.50 -18.99 19.78
C ASP A 1 12.35 -18.37 20.59
N LEU A 2 11.73 -19.17 21.47
CA LEU A 2 10.52 -18.78 22.20
C LEU A 2 10.78 -17.67 23.24
N ASP A 3 11.99 -17.60 23.79
CA ASP A 3 12.30 -16.62 24.83
C ASP A 3 12.49 -15.24 24.22
N ASN A 4 13.11 -15.16 23.03
CA ASN A 4 13.16 -13.93 22.25
C ASN A 4 11.77 -13.43 21.84
N ILE A 5 10.85 -14.32 21.47
CA ILE A 5 9.46 -13.96 21.13
C ILE A 5 8.74 -13.36 22.34
N LYS A 6 8.82 -14.00 23.51
CA LYS A 6 8.19 -13.50 24.75
C LYS A 6 8.70 -12.11 25.12
N LYS A 7 10.02 -11.89 24.98
CA LYS A 7 10.65 -10.60 25.26
C LYS A 7 10.12 -9.50 24.35
N GLU A 8 9.97 -9.77 23.06
CA GLU A 8 9.46 -8.76 22.12
C GLU A 8 7.97 -8.50 22.32
N ILE A 9 7.16 -9.52 22.62
CA ILE A 9 5.74 -9.36 22.99
C ILE A 9 5.61 -8.44 24.21
N GLU A 10 6.37 -8.69 25.27
CA GLU A 10 6.29 -7.89 26.49
C GLU A 10 6.72 -6.44 26.24
N LYS A 11 7.76 -6.24 25.43
CA LYS A 11 8.19 -4.89 25.01
C LYS A 11 7.10 -4.15 24.24
N ILE A 12 6.49 -4.78 23.23
CA ILE A 12 5.37 -4.19 22.46
C ILE A 12 4.21 -3.86 23.39
N ARG A 13 3.86 -4.76 24.31
CA ARG A 13 2.76 -4.56 25.25
C ARG A 13 3.03 -3.38 26.19
N GLN A 14 4.25 -3.23 26.68
CA GLN A 14 4.65 -2.12 27.56
C GLN A 14 4.66 -0.78 26.82
N GLU A 15 5.10 -0.75 25.56
CA GLU A 15 5.23 0.47 24.77
C GLU A 15 3.89 0.95 24.21
N TYR A 16 3.07 0.05 23.67
CA TYR A 16 1.84 0.39 22.95
C TYR A 16 0.56 0.10 23.74
N ASN A 17 0.64 -0.66 24.84
CA ASN A 17 -0.52 -1.07 25.64
C ASN A 17 -1.66 -1.70 24.81
N GLN A 18 -1.30 -2.52 23.84
CA GLN A 18 -2.20 -3.18 22.89
C GLN A 18 -1.85 -4.67 22.74
N PRO A 19 -2.79 -5.52 22.27
CA PRO A 19 -2.48 -6.90 21.92
C PRO A 19 -1.39 -6.98 20.83
N SER A 20 -0.53 -8.00 20.92
CA SER A 20 0.50 -8.26 19.90
C SER A 20 -0.05 -9.23 18.85
N LEU A 21 0.27 -8.97 17.58
CA LEU A 21 0.02 -9.88 16.45
C LEU A 21 1.35 -10.53 16.06
N MET A 22 1.33 -11.85 15.86
CA MET A 22 2.49 -12.62 15.39
C MET A 22 2.15 -13.29 14.07
N GLU A 23 2.95 -13.00 13.05
CA GLU A 23 2.75 -13.51 11.69
C GLU A 23 4.05 -14.10 11.15
N GLN A 24 3.92 -15.01 10.19
CA GLN A 24 5.06 -15.51 9.44
C GLN A 24 5.66 -14.38 8.61
N PHE A 25 6.99 -14.25 8.61
CA PHE A 25 7.67 -13.33 7.72
C PHE A 25 7.63 -13.84 6.27
N ILE A 26 7.15 -13.00 5.35
CA ILE A 26 7.12 -13.30 3.91
C ILE A 26 8.32 -12.65 3.22
N GLU A 27 9.28 -13.48 2.84
CA GLU A 27 10.46 -13.07 2.08
C GLU A 27 10.11 -12.77 0.62
N GLY A 28 10.74 -11.75 0.04
CA GLY A 28 10.61 -11.42 -1.38
C GLY A 28 10.56 -9.93 -1.64
N TYR A 29 9.56 -9.51 -2.40
CA TYR A 29 9.32 -8.14 -2.84
C TYR A 29 8.32 -7.43 -1.91
N GLU A 30 8.55 -6.15 -1.65
CA GLU A 30 7.58 -5.27 -0.97
C GLU A 30 6.94 -4.34 -2.00
N ILE A 31 5.65 -4.53 -2.24
CA ILE A 31 4.89 -3.89 -3.31
C ILE A 31 3.74 -3.12 -2.72
N THR A 32 3.54 -1.91 -3.21
CA THR A 32 2.42 -1.07 -2.81
C THR A 32 1.54 -0.71 -4.00
N VAL A 33 0.24 -0.68 -3.80
CA VAL A 33 -0.74 -0.34 -4.83
C VAL A 33 -1.55 0.87 -4.36
N PRO A 34 -1.30 2.06 -4.92
CA PRO A 34 -2.13 3.23 -4.68
C PRO A 34 -3.53 3.05 -5.30
N VAL A 35 -4.57 3.41 -4.54
CA VAL A 35 -5.97 3.37 -4.97
C VAL A 35 -6.56 4.77 -4.83
N LEU A 36 -7.30 5.23 -5.84
CA LEU A 36 -7.96 6.54 -5.88
C LEU A 36 -9.46 6.41 -6.09
N GLY A 37 -10.24 7.23 -5.40
CA GLY A 37 -11.70 7.36 -5.53
C GLY A 37 -12.49 6.51 -4.54
N THR A 38 -13.78 6.84 -4.37
CA THR A 38 -14.71 6.12 -3.47
C THR A 38 -15.72 5.26 -4.22
N THR A 39 -16.53 5.85 -5.12
CA THR A 39 -17.62 5.16 -5.82
C THR A 39 -17.08 4.20 -6.87
N HIS A 40 -16.13 4.70 -7.67
CA HIS A 40 -15.43 3.95 -8.71
C HIS A 40 -13.92 3.97 -8.43
N PRO A 41 -13.45 3.26 -7.40
CA PRO A 41 -12.05 3.26 -7.02
C PRO A 41 -11.20 2.63 -8.13
N LEU A 42 -10.07 3.26 -8.41
CA LEU A 42 -9.11 2.87 -9.42
C LEU A 42 -7.77 2.55 -8.75
N ALA A 43 -7.29 1.32 -8.92
CA ALA A 43 -5.90 0.99 -8.63
C ALA A 43 -4.97 1.58 -9.72
N LEU A 44 -3.94 2.31 -9.27
CA LEU A 44 -2.83 2.76 -10.11
C LEU A 44 -1.86 1.60 -10.38
N SER A 45 -0.73 1.90 -11.02
CA SER A 45 0.34 0.93 -11.21
C SER A 45 0.94 0.54 -9.84
N PRO A 46 1.18 -0.75 -9.57
CA PRO A 46 1.93 -1.17 -8.40
C PRO A 46 3.33 -0.56 -8.41
N VAL A 47 3.85 -0.25 -7.23
CA VAL A 47 5.17 0.34 -7.03
C VAL A 47 5.94 -0.55 -6.07
N GLY A 48 7.17 -0.91 -6.41
CA GLY A 48 8.03 -1.73 -5.57
C GLY A 48 9.03 -0.89 -4.79
N LEU A 49 9.26 -1.29 -3.54
CA LEU A 49 10.32 -0.76 -2.70
C LEU A 49 11.66 -1.34 -3.13
N GLN A 50 12.64 -0.47 -3.35
CA GLN A 50 14.04 -0.85 -3.54
C GLN A 50 14.85 -0.42 -2.32
N ILE A 51 15.67 -1.35 -1.81
CA ILE A 51 16.63 -1.10 -0.73
C ILE A 51 18.03 -1.28 -1.31
N ASN A 52 18.85 -0.23 -1.31
CA ASN A 52 20.17 -0.18 -1.95
C ASN A 52 20.11 -0.62 -3.43
N GLY A 53 19.10 -0.16 -4.15
CA GLY A 53 18.85 -0.52 -5.56
C GLY A 53 18.36 -1.96 -5.79
N LYS A 54 18.14 -2.75 -4.74
CA LYS A 54 17.62 -4.12 -4.85
C LYS A 54 16.13 -4.16 -4.56
N LEU A 55 15.36 -4.70 -5.50
CA LEU A 55 13.91 -4.87 -5.38
C LEU A 55 13.53 -6.06 -4.46
N VAL A 56 14.34 -7.13 -4.48
CA VAL A 56 14.18 -8.24 -3.53
C VAL A 56 14.77 -7.80 -2.20
N CYS A 57 13.90 -7.56 -1.22
CA CYS A 57 14.27 -7.08 0.11
C CYS A 57 14.78 -8.20 1.01
N GLY A 58 14.54 -9.47 0.65
CA GLY A 58 14.91 -10.64 1.47
C GLY A 58 14.27 -10.57 2.85
N GLN A 59 15.05 -10.86 3.89
CA GLN A 59 14.63 -10.74 5.30
C GLN A 59 14.61 -9.30 5.83
N LYS A 60 14.85 -8.29 5.00
CA LYS A 60 14.83 -6.90 5.47
C LYS A 60 13.40 -6.44 5.70
N ILE A 61 13.18 -5.89 6.88
CA ILE A 61 11.95 -5.19 7.26
C ILE A 61 12.16 -3.72 6.98
N PHE A 62 11.25 -3.11 6.22
CA PHE A 62 11.24 -1.67 6.03
C PHE A 62 10.77 -0.96 7.31
N SER A 63 11.71 -0.74 8.23
CA SER A 63 11.43 -0.15 9.54
C SER A 63 11.40 1.38 9.49
N SER A 64 10.81 2.01 10.52
CA SER A 64 10.81 3.47 10.66
C SER A 64 12.22 4.09 10.64
N LYS A 65 13.24 3.35 11.10
CA LYS A 65 14.64 3.78 11.03
C LYS A 65 15.15 3.88 9.59
N MET A 66 14.73 2.96 8.72
CA MET A 66 15.08 3.01 7.29
C MET A 66 14.35 4.14 6.57
N LYS A 67 13.14 4.53 7.02
CA LYS A 67 12.41 5.70 6.49
C LYS A 67 13.16 7.01 6.75
N SER A 68 13.90 7.11 7.86
CA SER A 68 14.74 8.29 8.18
C SER A 68 16.10 8.30 7.47
N GLU A 69 16.55 7.16 6.94
CA GLU A 69 17.82 7.02 6.20
C GLU A 69 17.53 7.11 4.68
N THR A 70 17.27 8.33 4.21
CA THR A 70 16.71 8.62 2.87
C THR A 70 17.54 8.12 1.69
N ASN A 71 18.84 7.89 1.85
CA ASN A 71 19.73 7.56 0.73
C ASN A 71 19.72 6.07 0.32
N LEU A 72 19.04 5.21 1.09
CA LEU A 72 19.06 3.76 0.85
C LEU A 72 17.78 3.23 0.20
N VAL A 73 16.76 4.08 0.03
CA VAL A 73 15.39 3.65 -0.27
C VAL A 73 14.86 4.39 -1.49
N SER A 74 14.38 3.66 -2.48
CA SER A 74 13.73 4.20 -3.66
C SER A 74 12.50 3.39 -4.05
N TRP A 75 11.72 3.91 -4.99
CA TRP A 75 10.48 3.30 -5.47
C TRP A 75 10.53 3.17 -6.99
N THR A 76 10.01 2.07 -7.53
CA THR A 76 10.01 1.82 -8.98
C THR A 76 8.74 1.13 -9.46
N THR A 77 8.33 1.40 -10.70
CA THR A 77 7.27 0.67 -11.43
C THR A 77 7.83 -0.47 -12.28
N GLU A 78 9.16 -0.58 -12.39
CA GLU A 78 9.85 -1.67 -13.08
C GLU A 78 9.81 -2.94 -12.23
N LEU A 79 8.72 -3.70 -12.37
CA LEU A 79 8.48 -4.91 -11.59
C LEU A 79 8.65 -6.16 -12.45
N PRO A 80 9.32 -7.22 -11.95
CA PRO A 80 9.55 -8.47 -12.68
C PRO A 80 8.31 -9.38 -12.68
N PHE A 81 7.11 -8.80 -12.70
CA PHE A 81 5.85 -9.53 -12.56
C PHE A 81 5.09 -9.59 -13.87
N THR A 82 4.43 -10.73 -14.07
CA THR A 82 3.56 -10.92 -15.23
C THR A 82 2.30 -10.05 -15.10
N LYS A 83 1.73 -9.66 -16.25
CA LYS A 83 0.47 -8.91 -16.29
C LYS A 83 -0.67 -9.57 -15.47
N PRO A 84 -0.87 -10.90 -15.51
CA PRO A 84 -1.86 -11.56 -14.65
C PRO A 84 -1.67 -11.32 -13.15
N LEU A 85 -0.42 -11.33 -12.66
CA LEU A 85 -0.14 -11.05 -11.25
C LEU A 85 -0.43 -9.58 -10.90
N ILE A 86 0.01 -8.66 -11.74
CA ILE A 86 -0.27 -7.22 -11.59
C ILE A 86 -1.78 -6.95 -11.56
N ASP A 87 -2.54 -7.54 -12.48
CA ASP A 87 -3.99 -7.38 -12.54
C ASP A 87 -4.68 -8.00 -11.31
N LYS A 88 -4.17 -9.14 -10.81
CA LYS A 88 -4.66 -9.79 -9.58
C LYS A 88 -4.50 -8.88 -8.38
N ILE A 89 -3.30 -8.34 -8.12
CA ILE A 89 -3.08 -7.48 -6.95
C ILE A 89 -3.85 -6.17 -7.06
N LYS A 90 -3.98 -5.57 -8.26
CA LYS A 90 -4.82 -4.37 -8.47
C LYS A 90 -6.30 -4.64 -8.17
N LYS A 91 -6.83 -5.80 -8.61
CA LYS A 91 -8.20 -6.22 -8.30
C LYS A 91 -8.39 -6.41 -6.80
N TRP A 92 -7.42 -7.03 -6.12
CA TRP A 92 -7.42 -7.19 -4.67
C TRP A 92 -7.38 -5.85 -3.95
N SER A 93 -6.53 -4.90 -4.37
CA SER A 93 -6.45 -3.58 -3.74
C SER A 93 -7.76 -2.81 -3.81
N VAL A 94 -8.44 -2.85 -4.96
CA VAL A 94 -9.77 -2.24 -5.11
C VAL A 94 -10.80 -2.93 -4.21
N LEU A 95 -10.77 -4.26 -4.11
CA LEU A 95 -11.67 -5.01 -3.24
C LEU A 95 -11.43 -4.65 -1.76
N ILE A 96 -10.18 -4.68 -1.30
CA ILE A 96 -9.80 -4.36 0.09
C ILE A 96 -10.18 -2.92 0.43
N HIS A 97 -9.88 -1.96 -0.45
CA HIS A 97 -10.27 -0.55 -0.27
C HIS A 97 -11.77 -0.41 -0.01
N LYS A 98 -12.60 -1.10 -0.82
CA LYS A 98 -14.07 -1.09 -0.64
C LYS A 98 -14.51 -1.79 0.63
N THR A 99 -13.98 -2.99 0.91
CA THR A 99 -14.38 -3.82 2.05
C THR A 99 -14.09 -3.14 3.39
N ILE A 100 -12.96 -2.44 3.51
CA ILE A 100 -12.58 -1.70 4.72
C ILE A 100 -13.30 -0.34 4.80
N GLY A 101 -14.03 0.06 3.76
CA GLY A 101 -14.73 1.35 3.72
C GLY A 101 -13.80 2.54 3.58
N CYS A 102 -12.62 2.34 2.98
CA CYS A 102 -11.75 3.46 2.61
C CYS A 102 -12.46 4.38 1.61
N ARG A 103 -12.05 5.65 1.61
CA ARG A 103 -12.62 6.70 0.77
C ARG A 103 -11.51 7.55 0.20
N ASP A 104 -11.74 8.07 -1.00
CA ASP A 104 -10.93 9.07 -1.71
C ASP A 104 -9.53 8.60 -2.12
N LEU A 105 -8.77 7.99 -1.22
CA LEU A 105 -7.54 7.29 -1.52
C LEU A 105 -7.22 6.23 -0.47
N SER A 106 -6.41 5.25 -0.85
CA SER A 106 -5.72 4.38 0.09
C SER A 106 -4.45 3.83 -0.56
N ARG A 107 -3.62 3.20 0.24
CA ARG A 107 -2.47 2.45 -0.23
C ARG A 107 -2.55 1.02 0.30
N VAL A 108 -2.47 0.04 -0.58
CA VAL A 108 -2.55 -1.38 -0.20
C VAL A 108 -1.18 -2.01 -0.40
N ASP A 109 -0.61 -2.53 0.67
CA ASP A 109 0.74 -3.04 0.70
C ASP A 109 0.70 -4.58 0.68
N PHE A 110 1.61 -5.17 -0.10
CA PHE A 110 1.75 -6.60 -0.33
C PHE A 110 3.19 -7.03 -0.14
N ARG A 111 3.37 -8.26 0.33
CA ARG A 111 4.60 -9.02 0.12
C ARG A 111 4.36 -10.01 -1.01
N ILE A 112 5.30 -10.12 -1.94
CA ILE A 112 5.24 -11.12 -3.01
C ILE A 112 6.50 -11.99 -2.91
N THR A 113 6.33 -13.30 -2.85
CA THR A 113 7.48 -14.23 -2.80
C THR A 113 8.26 -14.23 -4.11
N VAL A 114 9.48 -14.76 -4.11
CA VAL A 114 10.28 -14.95 -5.33
C VAL A 114 9.59 -15.87 -6.35
N ASP A 115 8.70 -16.75 -5.88
CA ASP A 115 7.87 -17.64 -6.69
C ASP A 115 6.54 -17.00 -7.15
N ASN A 116 6.42 -15.67 -7.04
CA ASN A 116 5.27 -14.88 -7.50
C ASN A 116 3.96 -15.12 -6.74
N GLU A 117 4.02 -15.51 -5.46
CA GLU A 117 2.85 -15.62 -4.60
C GLU A 117 2.60 -14.33 -3.81
N PRO A 118 1.47 -13.61 -4.02
CA PRO A 118 1.17 -12.38 -3.33
C PRO A 118 0.41 -12.58 -2.01
N PHE A 119 0.84 -11.87 -0.98
CA PHE A 119 0.23 -11.81 0.35
C PHE A 119 -0.13 -10.36 0.67
N PHE A 120 -1.39 -10.12 1.07
CA PHE A 120 -1.81 -8.82 1.60
C PHE A 120 -1.13 -8.59 2.96
N LEU A 121 -0.52 -7.42 3.14
CA LEU A 121 0.16 -7.04 4.38
C LEU A 121 -0.69 -6.06 5.18
N GLU A 122 -0.92 -4.87 4.62
CA GLU A 122 -1.71 -3.83 5.28
C GLU A 122 -2.41 -2.92 4.27
N ILE A 123 -3.36 -2.13 4.78
CA ILE A 123 -3.94 -1.01 4.05
C ILE A 123 -3.75 0.26 4.87
N ASN A 124 -3.18 1.29 4.24
CA ASN A 124 -3.08 2.62 4.80
C ASN A 124 -4.18 3.50 4.20
N SER A 125 -5.11 3.94 5.06
CA SER A 125 -6.25 4.80 4.71
C SER A 125 -5.92 6.30 4.68
N THR A 126 -4.75 6.69 5.19
CA THR A 126 -4.23 8.07 5.16
C THR A 126 -2.78 8.08 4.68
N PRO A 127 -2.51 7.57 3.47
CA PRO A 127 -1.15 7.45 2.98
C PRO A 127 -0.56 8.84 2.69
N GLN A 128 0.76 8.94 2.81
CA GLN A 128 1.47 10.17 2.50
C GLN A 128 1.38 10.50 1.00
N LEU A 129 1.06 11.74 0.68
CA LEU A 129 1.07 12.29 -0.67
C LEU A 129 2.31 13.16 -0.84
N THR A 130 3.41 12.54 -1.26
CA THR A 130 4.67 13.22 -1.55
C THR A 130 4.75 13.57 -3.04
N PRO A 131 4.98 14.84 -3.42
CA PRO A 131 5.21 15.21 -4.80
C PRO A 131 6.41 14.46 -5.39
N GLU A 132 6.34 14.17 -6.68
CA GLU A 132 7.43 13.62 -7.51
C GLU A 132 7.97 12.22 -7.13
N GLU A 133 8.35 11.99 -5.89
CA GLU A 133 8.99 10.75 -5.41
C GLU A 133 8.04 9.86 -4.60
N GLY A 134 6.84 10.35 -4.29
CA GLY A 134 5.82 9.56 -3.61
C GLY A 134 5.25 8.45 -4.49
N THR A 135 4.81 7.36 -3.85
CA THR A 135 4.25 6.18 -4.54
C THR A 135 3.06 6.51 -5.43
N PHE A 136 2.21 7.47 -5.03
CA PHE A 136 1.12 7.97 -5.88
C PHE A 136 1.63 8.68 -7.12
N ALA A 137 2.61 9.60 -6.98
CA ALA A 137 3.18 10.34 -8.11
C ALA A 137 3.87 9.39 -9.09
N ILE A 138 4.69 8.47 -8.57
CA ILE A 138 5.38 7.43 -9.34
C ILE A 138 4.37 6.54 -10.09
N ALA A 139 3.37 6.01 -9.40
CA ALA A 139 2.34 5.17 -10.02
C ALA A 139 1.46 5.92 -11.04
N GLY A 140 1.25 7.24 -10.83
CA GLY A 140 0.46 8.09 -11.70
C GLY A 140 1.12 8.35 -13.05
N ARG A 141 2.46 8.49 -13.09
CA ARG A 141 3.21 8.76 -14.32
C ARG A 141 3.02 7.67 -15.39
N GLU A 142 2.93 6.41 -15.00
CA GLU A 142 2.62 5.29 -15.90
C GLU A 142 1.28 5.45 -16.64
N LYS A 143 0.38 6.28 -16.10
CA LYS A 143 -0.92 6.61 -16.68
C LYS A 143 -1.01 8.05 -17.18
N ASN A 144 0.14 8.74 -17.35
CA ASN A 144 0.21 10.16 -17.71
C ASN A 144 -0.57 11.08 -16.75
N LEU A 145 -0.65 10.71 -15.46
CA LEU A 145 -1.26 11.54 -14.42
C LEU A 145 -0.18 12.34 -13.71
N SER A 146 -0.32 13.66 -13.69
CA SER A 146 0.51 14.51 -12.85
C SER A 146 0.12 14.39 -11.38
N TYR A 147 0.99 14.82 -10.48
CA TYR A 147 0.67 14.91 -9.05
C TYR A 147 -0.57 15.80 -8.80
N LYS A 148 -0.73 16.86 -9.60
CA LYS A 148 -1.91 17.74 -9.54
C LYS A 148 -3.19 16.98 -9.90
N ASP A 149 -3.15 16.14 -10.93
CA ASP A 149 -4.32 15.34 -11.34
C ASP A 149 -4.73 14.35 -10.25
N ILE A 150 -3.76 13.78 -9.52
CA ILE A 150 -4.01 12.92 -8.37
C ILE A 150 -4.75 13.70 -7.27
N LEU A 151 -4.27 14.90 -6.92
CA LEU A 151 -4.93 15.76 -5.92
C LEU A 151 -6.34 16.16 -6.35
N ILE A 152 -6.52 16.54 -7.62
CA ILE A 152 -7.84 16.85 -8.19
C ILE A 152 -8.77 15.64 -8.05
N ARG A 153 -8.29 14.43 -8.36
CA ARG A 153 -9.10 13.22 -8.25
C ARG A 153 -9.55 12.92 -6.81
N VAL A 154 -8.69 13.18 -5.82
CA VAL A 154 -9.04 13.06 -4.40
C VAL A 154 -10.11 14.08 -4.02
N ILE A 155 -9.94 15.34 -4.44
CA ILE A 155 -10.91 16.42 -4.18
C ILE A 155 -12.26 16.11 -4.84
N ASP A 156 -12.26 15.64 -6.08
CA ASP A 156 -13.48 15.32 -6.81
C ASP A 156 -14.19 14.11 -6.20
N SER A 157 -13.45 13.08 -5.75
CA SER A 157 -14.04 11.98 -4.96
C SER A 157 -14.71 12.50 -3.68
N ALA A 158 -14.08 13.43 -2.97
CA ALA A 158 -14.68 14.02 -1.78
C ALA A 158 -15.95 14.82 -2.13
N LYS A 159 -15.93 15.59 -3.23
CA LYS A 159 -17.10 16.34 -3.71
C LYS A 159 -18.26 15.41 -4.08
N GLU A 160 -18.00 14.32 -4.79
CA GLU A 160 -19.03 13.32 -5.12
C GLU A 160 -19.73 12.82 -3.84
N ARG A 161 -18.97 12.52 -2.79
CA ARG A 161 -19.55 12.04 -1.53
C ARG A 161 -20.41 13.07 -0.80
N TYR A 162 -20.03 14.35 -0.84
CA TYR A 162 -20.69 15.39 -0.05
C TYR A 162 -21.78 16.15 -0.82
N PHE A 163 -21.61 16.35 -2.12
CA PHE A 163 -22.49 17.20 -2.93
C PHE A 163 -23.30 16.42 -3.97
N PHE A 164 -22.88 15.21 -4.35
CA PHE A 164 -23.59 14.37 -5.31
C PHE A 164 -23.69 12.91 -4.82
N PRO A 165 -24.19 12.67 -3.59
CA PRO A 165 -24.21 11.33 -3.04
C PRO A 165 -25.08 10.42 -3.90
N THR A 166 -24.48 9.34 -4.42
CA THR A 166 -25.22 8.26 -5.07
C THR A 166 -26.28 7.74 -4.09
N PRO A 167 -27.56 7.56 -4.49
CA PRO A 167 -28.58 7.07 -3.59
C PRO A 167 -28.12 5.77 -2.94
N LYS A 168 -28.12 5.71 -1.60
CA LYS A 168 -27.87 4.46 -0.89
C LYS A 168 -29.00 3.50 -1.26
N THR A 169 -28.74 2.53 -2.12
CA THR A 169 -29.61 1.36 -2.25
C THR A 169 -29.60 0.65 -0.90
N LYS A 170 -30.67 0.86 -0.13
CA LYS A 170 -30.97 0.03 1.03
C LYS A 170 -31.25 -1.36 0.49
N PHE A 171 -30.30 -2.27 0.62
CA PHE A 171 -30.63 -3.68 0.60
C PHE A 171 -31.29 -3.98 1.94
N HIS A 172 -32.57 -4.32 1.87
CA HIS A 172 -33.35 -4.90 2.96
C HIS A 172 -32.92 -6.34 3.21
#